data_AF-A0A7S7NW23-F1
#
_entry.id   AF-A0A7S7NW23-F1
#
_cell.length_a   1.000
_cell.length_b   1.000
_cell.length_c   1.000
_cell.angle_alpha   90.00
_cell.angle_beta   90.00
_cell.angle_gamma   90.00
#
_symmetry.space_group_name_H-M   'P 1'
#
loop_
_entity.id
_entity.type
_entity.pdbx_description
1 polymer ?
#
loop_
_entity_poly.entity_id
_entity_poly.type
_entity_poly.pdbx_seq_one_letter_code
_entity_poly.pdbx_strand_id
1 'polypeptide(L)'
;MRRRLLLPAFALALLAGCSSGPPRDPVLGEAFVGPATLQIRQELTARAALVATAKHGERLALIGRRRGFYRVRTSSDAEGWVDGRQLLSPENMTDLKNLAERAAGSPSQGRASVFEALNVHNLPNRQSPSFFQIRHDQQVEVVAHERAPRIPFTAPDFLKTEPFLVAAKKSRKKAAPKDPPPPPGKAPGVPANWLELSGNPDGFIPEQGEKVDKDEPKPQPPAVPMDDWTLIRSKEGQAGWVLARMLLMAIPDEVAQYAERARITAYFNIGKVNDHGVDKPVWMWASLAQRGVPFEFDSLRIFIWNVRRHRYETSFIERGMKGYLPIVLNGSPATSFRVIVEEKDGKYVEREYSINNFRARVTARHEAELPAPWNTVTKSAISSTPPKQPDKSWRDTAKGLYEDVKKRIKR
;
A
#
# COMPACT_ATOMS: atom_id res chain seq x y z
N MET A 1 24.71 32.21 -86.19
CA MET A 1 25.27 30.95 -85.68
C MET A 1 25.10 30.90 -84.16
N ARG A 2 24.47 29.83 -83.64
CA ARG A 2 24.76 29.04 -82.41
C ARG A 2 25.22 29.79 -81.13
N ARG A 3 24.78 29.51 -79.90
CA ARG A 3 24.01 28.41 -79.29
C ARG A 3 23.65 28.83 -77.85
N ARG A 4 22.51 28.31 -77.36
CA ARG A 4 22.05 28.31 -75.96
C ARG A 4 23.05 27.61 -75.02
N LEU A 5 23.06 27.96 -73.73
CA LEU A 5 22.98 27.00 -72.61
C LEU A 5 22.65 27.70 -71.28
N LEU A 6 21.48 27.33 -70.75
CA LEU A 6 20.94 27.58 -69.42
C LEU A 6 21.43 26.49 -68.45
N LEU A 7 21.77 26.89 -67.21
CA LEU A 7 21.67 26.16 -65.92
C LEU A 7 22.49 24.86 -65.74
N PRO A 8 23.06 24.62 -64.54
CA PRO A 8 22.23 24.21 -63.41
C PRO A 8 22.64 24.77 -62.03
N ALA A 9 21.70 25.51 -61.41
CA ALA A 9 21.64 25.79 -59.98
C ALA A 9 20.57 24.89 -59.32
N PHE A 10 20.65 23.58 -59.57
CA PHE A 10 19.62 22.61 -59.16
C PHE A 10 20.18 21.39 -58.42
N ALA A 11 21.30 21.54 -57.68
CA ALA A 11 21.95 20.41 -57.00
C ALA A 11 21.98 20.50 -55.47
N LEU A 12 21.36 21.51 -54.84
CA LEU A 12 21.46 21.72 -53.38
C LEU A 12 20.11 21.72 -52.64
N ALA A 13 19.08 21.06 -53.19
CA ALA A 13 17.74 20.99 -52.59
C ALA A 13 17.20 19.55 -52.38
N LEU A 14 18.08 18.53 -52.34
CA LEU A 14 17.66 17.11 -52.25
C LEU A 14 18.10 16.36 -50.99
N LEU A 15 18.60 17.04 -49.94
CA LEU A 15 19.00 16.39 -48.69
C LEU A 15 18.08 16.64 -47.48
N ALA A 16 16.91 17.26 -47.68
CA ALA A 16 15.95 17.54 -46.60
C ALA A 16 14.67 16.69 -46.70
N GLY A 17 14.77 15.43 -47.15
CA GLY A 17 13.60 14.57 -47.31
C GLY A 17 13.89 13.11 -47.05
N CYS A 18 13.88 12.70 -45.76
CA CYS A 18 13.62 11.32 -45.33
C CYS A 18 13.36 11.28 -43.80
N SER A 19 12.22 11.82 -43.37
CA SER A 19 11.60 11.41 -42.10
C SER A 19 10.12 11.12 -42.33
N SER A 20 9.80 10.36 -43.37
CA SER A 20 8.44 9.90 -43.68
C SER A 20 8.19 8.55 -43.02
N GLY A 21 8.18 8.54 -41.68
CA GLY A 21 7.50 7.49 -40.92
C GLY A 21 6.02 7.87 -40.76
N PRO A 22 5.12 6.90 -40.53
CA PRO A 22 3.75 7.20 -40.12
C PRO A 22 3.75 8.16 -38.91
N PRO A 23 2.74 9.05 -38.76
CA PRO A 23 2.67 9.97 -37.64
C PRO A 23 2.76 9.20 -36.33
N ARG A 24 3.83 9.43 -35.54
CA ARG A 24 4.00 8.78 -34.25
C ARG A 24 3.11 9.47 -33.23
N ASP A 25 2.35 8.68 -32.47
CA ASP A 25 1.58 9.21 -31.34
C ASP A 25 2.55 9.95 -30.37
N PRO A 26 2.19 11.16 -29.90
CA PRO A 26 3.03 11.95 -29.01
C PRO A 26 3.17 11.28 -27.64
N VAL A 27 4.33 11.46 -27.02
CA VAL A 27 4.57 10.97 -25.65
C VAL A 27 3.87 11.91 -24.66
N LEU A 28 2.87 11.39 -23.95
CA LEU A 28 2.04 12.10 -23.00
C LEU A 28 2.59 12.07 -21.56
N GLY A 29 3.46 11.11 -21.27
CA GLY A 29 4.06 10.93 -19.95
C GLY A 29 5.05 9.78 -19.92
N GLU A 30 5.61 9.53 -18.75
CA GLU A 30 6.64 8.52 -18.54
C GLU A 30 6.31 7.67 -17.33
N ALA A 31 6.55 6.37 -17.46
CA ALA A 31 6.43 5.42 -16.37
C ALA A 31 7.54 4.39 -16.45
N PHE A 32 7.72 3.65 -15.35
CA PHE A 32 8.66 2.56 -15.25
C PHE A 32 7.92 1.25 -15.01
N VAL A 33 8.51 0.16 -15.48
CA VAL A 33 7.98 -1.18 -15.23
C VAL A 33 8.09 -1.52 -13.75
N GLY A 34 6.96 -1.82 -13.13
CA GLY A 34 6.87 -2.26 -11.74
C GLY A 34 7.33 -3.68 -11.50
N PRO A 35 6.75 -4.70 -12.17
CA PRO A 35 7.09 -6.08 -11.86
C PRO A 35 8.43 -6.55 -12.42
N ALA A 36 8.97 -7.63 -11.88
CA ALA A 36 10.20 -8.27 -12.39
C ALA A 36 10.14 -8.51 -13.90
N THR A 37 8.98 -8.98 -14.39
CA THR A 37 8.67 -9.14 -15.82
C THR A 37 7.27 -8.61 -16.10
N LEU A 38 7.12 -7.77 -17.13
CA LEU A 38 5.86 -7.21 -17.58
C LEU A 38 5.57 -7.62 -19.03
N GLN A 39 4.39 -8.18 -19.24
CA GLN A 39 3.90 -8.55 -20.57
C GLN A 39 3.12 -7.40 -21.19
N ILE A 40 3.55 -6.92 -22.35
CA ILE A 40 2.91 -5.84 -23.11
C ILE A 40 2.07 -6.44 -24.23
N ARG A 41 0.75 -6.19 -24.20
CA ARG A 41 -0.21 -6.83 -25.12
C ARG A 41 -0.67 -5.87 -26.20
N GLN A 42 -0.96 -6.35 -27.40
CA GLN A 42 -1.35 -5.50 -28.53
C GLN A 42 -2.70 -4.78 -28.27
N GLU A 43 -3.62 -5.47 -27.59
CA GLU A 43 -4.97 -4.99 -27.31
C GLU A 43 -5.40 -5.38 -25.88
N LEU A 44 -6.52 -4.80 -25.43
CA LEU A 44 -7.15 -5.08 -24.14
C LEU A 44 -8.09 -6.28 -24.17
N THR A 45 -7.86 -7.24 -25.06
CA THR A 45 -8.66 -8.47 -25.16
C THR A 45 -7.91 -9.64 -24.52
N ALA A 46 -8.63 -10.59 -23.93
CA ALA A 46 -8.02 -11.73 -23.23
C ALA A 46 -7.11 -12.59 -24.13
N ARG A 47 -7.35 -12.58 -25.45
CA ARG A 47 -6.58 -13.32 -26.47
C ARG A 47 -5.56 -12.45 -27.23
N ALA A 48 -5.37 -11.19 -26.82
CA ALA A 48 -4.42 -10.30 -27.49
C ALA A 48 -2.99 -10.88 -27.46
N ALA A 49 -2.32 -10.77 -28.60
CA ALA A 49 -0.94 -11.22 -28.76
C ALA A 49 0.01 -10.43 -27.85
N LEU A 50 1.05 -11.12 -27.38
CA LEU A 50 2.18 -10.50 -26.68
C LEU A 50 3.06 -9.79 -27.71
N VAL A 51 3.22 -8.48 -27.55
CA VAL A 51 4.07 -7.66 -28.44
C VAL A 51 5.50 -7.62 -27.92
N ALA A 52 5.65 -7.42 -26.61
CA ALA A 52 6.95 -7.31 -25.97
C ALA A 52 6.89 -7.75 -24.50
N THR A 53 8.05 -8.11 -23.95
CA THR A 53 8.23 -8.32 -22.50
C THR A 53 9.26 -7.32 -22.00
N ALA A 54 8.90 -6.55 -20.98
CA ALA A 54 9.76 -5.55 -20.37
C ALA A 54 10.19 -6.00 -18.96
N LYS A 55 11.35 -5.54 -18.49
CA LYS A 55 11.88 -5.89 -17.16
C LYS A 55 11.66 -4.75 -16.16
N HIS A 56 11.67 -5.07 -14.87
CA HIS A 56 11.60 -4.06 -13.80
C HIS A 56 12.57 -2.91 -14.03
N GLY A 57 12.10 -1.67 -13.83
CA GLY A 57 12.89 -0.46 -13.99
C GLY A 57 13.09 0.00 -15.43
N GLU A 58 12.60 -0.73 -16.44
CA GLU A 58 12.61 -0.25 -17.83
C GLU A 58 11.68 0.97 -17.98
N ARG A 59 12.14 1.99 -18.70
CA ARG A 59 11.39 3.21 -18.99
C ARG A 59 10.40 2.97 -20.13
N LEU A 60 9.16 3.35 -19.92
CA LEU A 60 8.07 3.28 -20.89
C LEU A 60 7.55 4.69 -21.18
N ALA A 61 7.43 5.01 -22.46
CA ALA A 61 6.77 6.23 -22.91
C ALA A 61 5.26 5.98 -22.97
N LEU A 62 4.47 6.79 -22.28
CA LEU A 62 3.02 6.69 -22.29
C LEU A 62 2.47 7.48 -23.47
N ILE A 63 1.74 6.80 -24.36
CA ILE A 63 1.17 7.40 -25.57
C ILE A 63 -0.36 7.53 -25.51
N GLY A 64 -0.99 6.88 -24.53
CA GLY A 64 -2.44 6.97 -24.33
C GLY A 64 -2.91 6.31 -23.05
N ARG A 65 -4.18 6.56 -22.69
CA ARG A 65 -4.86 5.95 -21.55
C ARG A 65 -6.26 5.52 -21.93
N ARG A 66 -6.67 4.36 -21.44
CA ARG A 66 -8.04 3.85 -21.51
C ARG A 66 -8.41 3.23 -20.18
N ARG A 67 -9.24 3.94 -19.41
CA ARG A 67 -9.60 3.58 -18.02
C ARG A 67 -8.33 3.47 -17.14
N GLY A 68 -8.05 2.28 -16.59
CA GLY A 68 -6.83 1.99 -15.81
C GLY A 68 -5.68 1.42 -16.63
N PHE A 69 -5.85 1.25 -17.94
CA PHE A 69 -4.81 0.75 -18.83
C PHE A 69 -4.13 1.90 -19.55
N TYR A 70 -2.83 1.76 -19.76
CA TYR A 70 -2.02 2.71 -20.49
C TYR A 70 -1.47 2.06 -21.75
N ARG A 71 -1.52 2.82 -22.85
CA ARG A 71 -0.82 2.45 -24.07
C ARG A 71 0.61 2.97 -23.95
N VAL A 72 1.57 2.07 -24.08
CA VAL A 72 2.99 2.31 -23.83
C VAL A 72 3.81 2.00 -25.07
N ARG A 73 4.92 2.71 -25.20
CA ARG A 73 5.96 2.46 -26.19
C ARG A 73 7.26 2.13 -25.45
N THR A 74 7.85 0.98 -25.78
CA THR A 74 9.13 0.53 -25.21
C THR A 74 10.31 1.26 -25.87
N SER A 75 11.50 1.06 -25.29
CA SER A 75 12.76 1.51 -25.91
C SER A 75 13.03 0.88 -27.29
N SER A 76 12.48 -0.31 -27.55
CA SER A 76 12.53 -1.03 -28.83
C SER A 76 11.46 -0.61 -29.85
N ASP A 77 10.78 0.52 -29.62
CA ASP A 77 9.69 1.05 -30.46
C ASP A 77 8.46 0.12 -30.56
N ALA A 78 8.33 -0.85 -29.64
CA ALA A 78 7.18 -1.73 -29.57
C ALA A 78 6.04 -1.07 -28.79
N GLU A 79 4.83 -1.10 -29.34
CA GLU A 79 3.65 -0.48 -28.74
C GLU A 79 2.63 -1.51 -28.26
N GLY A 80 2.04 -1.26 -27.09
CA GLY A 80 0.93 -2.08 -26.60
C GLY A 80 0.32 -1.51 -25.32
N TRP A 81 -0.53 -2.30 -24.67
CA TRP A 81 -1.30 -1.94 -23.50
C TRP A 81 -0.84 -2.70 -22.26
N VAL A 82 -0.83 -2.00 -21.13
CA VAL A 82 -0.45 -2.53 -19.80
C VAL A 82 -1.39 -1.99 -18.72
N ASP A 83 -1.54 -2.73 -17.62
CA ASP A 83 -2.29 -2.27 -16.44
C ASP A 83 -1.46 -1.22 -15.69
N GLY A 84 -2.07 -0.05 -15.41
CA GLY A 84 -1.43 1.01 -14.65
C GLY A 84 -1.00 0.59 -13.23
N ARG A 85 -1.63 -0.44 -12.64
CA ARG A 85 -1.20 -1.01 -11.35
C ARG A 85 0.14 -1.72 -11.41
N GLN A 86 0.65 -2.03 -12.59
CA GLN A 86 1.96 -2.65 -12.80
C GLN A 86 3.02 -1.60 -13.19
N LEU A 87 2.67 -0.32 -13.20
CA LEU A 87 3.57 0.78 -13.52
C LEU A 87 4.01 1.53 -12.26
N LEU A 88 5.21 2.11 -12.33
CA LEU A 88 5.81 2.95 -11.31
C LEU A 88 6.04 4.35 -11.88
N SER A 89 5.79 5.38 -11.08
CA SER A 89 6.15 6.75 -11.47
C SER A 89 7.65 6.98 -11.21
N PRO A 90 8.25 8.05 -11.77
CA PRO A 90 9.61 8.44 -11.43
C PRO A 90 9.82 8.63 -9.92
N GLU A 91 8.80 9.16 -9.22
CA GLU A 91 8.80 9.31 -7.76
C GLU A 91 8.83 7.96 -7.07
N ASN A 92 7.99 7.00 -7.48
CA ASN A 92 8.01 5.64 -6.90
C ASN A 92 9.36 4.94 -7.07
N MET A 93 10.05 5.16 -8.20
CA MET A 93 11.40 4.62 -8.42
C MET A 93 12.43 5.27 -7.50
N THR A 94 12.25 6.56 -7.19
CA THR A 94 13.09 7.28 -6.23
C THR A 94 12.82 6.79 -4.81
N ASP A 95 11.55 6.60 -4.45
CA ASP A 95 11.14 6.06 -3.15
C ASP A 95 11.70 4.65 -2.90
N LEU A 96 11.72 3.79 -3.93
CA LEU A 96 12.35 2.47 -3.84
C LEU A 96 13.85 2.54 -3.55
N LYS A 97 14.57 3.49 -4.18
CA LYS A 97 16.00 3.69 -3.93
C LYS A 97 16.24 4.21 -2.51
N ASN A 98 15.47 5.22 -2.09
CA ASN A 98 15.56 5.78 -0.74
C ASN A 98 15.23 4.73 0.32
N LEU A 99 14.22 3.87 0.07
CA LEU A 99 13.87 2.76 0.95
C LEU A 99 15.02 1.76 1.07
N ALA A 100 15.66 1.40 -0.05
CA ALA A 100 16.81 0.51 -0.08
C ALA A 100 18.02 1.10 0.67
N GLU A 101 18.34 2.38 0.46
CA GLU A 101 19.44 3.07 1.15
C GLU A 101 19.19 3.15 2.67
N ARG A 102 17.98 3.55 3.06
CA ARG A 102 17.60 3.60 4.48
C ARG A 102 17.61 2.21 5.12
N ALA A 103 17.11 1.21 4.41
CA ALA A 103 17.15 -0.17 4.87
C ALA A 103 18.59 -0.65 5.02
N ALA A 104 19.50 -0.32 4.10
CA ALA A 104 20.91 -0.66 4.16
C ALA A 104 21.63 -0.08 5.40
N GLY A 105 21.28 1.16 5.79
CA GLY A 105 21.81 1.79 7.01
C GLY A 105 21.22 1.26 8.32
N SER A 106 20.18 0.42 8.26
CA SER A 106 19.46 -0.05 9.45
C SER A 106 19.95 -1.42 9.95
N PRO A 107 19.92 -1.66 11.27
CA PRO A 107 20.34 -2.93 11.85
C PRO A 107 19.37 -4.06 11.49
N SER A 108 19.92 -5.22 11.12
CA SER A 108 19.10 -6.42 10.91
C SER A 108 18.44 -6.83 12.22
N GLN A 109 17.14 -7.11 12.15
CA GLN A 109 16.34 -7.63 13.26
C GLN A 109 16.25 -9.16 13.21
N GLY A 110 17.03 -9.82 12.36
CA GLY A 110 17.04 -11.26 12.17
C GLY A 110 16.98 -11.64 10.70
N ARG A 111 17.23 -12.91 10.40
CA ARG A 111 17.11 -13.48 9.05
C ARG A 111 15.83 -14.28 8.92
N ALA A 112 15.23 -14.25 7.74
CA ALA A 112 14.04 -15.02 7.41
C ALA A 112 14.17 -15.70 6.04
N SER A 113 13.44 -16.80 5.87
CA SER A 113 13.19 -17.47 4.60
C SER A 113 11.69 -17.52 4.33
N VAL A 114 11.31 -18.11 3.19
CA VAL A 114 9.92 -18.26 2.75
C VAL A 114 9.65 -19.71 2.40
N PHE A 115 8.42 -20.18 2.64
CA PHE A 115 8.02 -21.55 2.28
C PHE A 115 7.77 -21.71 0.77
N GLU A 116 7.24 -20.68 0.13
CA GLU A 116 7.05 -20.60 -1.32
C GLU A 116 7.60 -19.28 -1.81
N ALA A 117 7.85 -19.20 -3.12
CA ALA A 117 8.40 -18.00 -3.72
C ALA A 117 7.47 -16.79 -3.48
N LEU A 118 7.98 -15.74 -2.84
CA LEU A 118 7.18 -14.65 -2.28
C LEU A 118 7.45 -13.32 -2.97
N ASN A 119 6.39 -12.69 -3.48
CA ASN A 119 6.48 -11.39 -4.14
C ASN A 119 6.78 -10.27 -3.13
N VAL A 120 7.75 -9.42 -3.47
CA VAL A 120 8.14 -8.26 -2.67
C VAL A 120 7.58 -7.00 -3.29
N HIS A 121 6.79 -6.28 -2.50
CA HIS A 121 6.03 -5.11 -2.92
C HIS A 121 6.77 -3.81 -2.64
N ASN A 122 6.53 -2.77 -3.45
CA ASN A 122 7.09 -1.44 -3.19
C ASN A 122 6.39 -0.71 -2.02
N LEU A 123 5.15 -1.09 -1.69
CA LEU A 123 4.35 -0.53 -0.60
C LEU A 123 3.74 -1.66 0.24
N PRO A 124 3.32 -1.40 1.50
CA PRO A 124 2.62 -2.38 2.34
C PRO A 124 1.17 -2.59 1.87
N ASN A 125 0.99 -2.98 0.61
CA ASN A 125 -0.30 -3.22 -0.01
C ASN A 125 -0.23 -4.43 -0.95
N ARG A 126 -1.16 -5.37 -0.78
CA ARG A 126 -1.21 -6.65 -1.53
C ARG A 126 -1.35 -6.47 -3.05
N GLN A 127 -1.87 -5.33 -3.50
CA GLN A 127 -2.12 -5.03 -4.91
C GLN A 127 -1.10 -4.06 -5.49
N SER A 128 -0.13 -3.58 -4.70
CA SER A 128 0.94 -2.72 -5.20
C SER A 128 1.94 -3.52 -6.06
N PRO A 129 2.64 -2.88 -7.01
CA PRO A 129 3.63 -3.54 -7.86
C PRO A 129 4.66 -4.36 -7.06
N SER A 130 4.98 -5.56 -7.55
CA SER A 130 6.00 -6.44 -6.96
C SER A 130 7.23 -6.54 -7.84
N PHE A 131 8.35 -5.97 -7.40
CA PHE A 131 9.50 -5.72 -8.27
C PHE A 131 10.54 -6.85 -8.27
N PHE A 132 10.52 -7.72 -7.26
CA PHE A 132 11.28 -8.96 -7.24
C PHE A 132 10.58 -10.02 -6.37
N GLN A 133 11.11 -11.24 -6.37
CA GLN A 133 10.57 -12.37 -5.63
C GLN A 133 11.67 -13.02 -4.78
N ILE A 134 11.35 -13.36 -3.54
CA ILE A 134 12.21 -14.17 -2.67
C ILE A 134 11.97 -15.63 -3.04
N ARG A 135 13.03 -16.38 -3.34
CA ARG A 135 12.95 -17.83 -3.61
C ARG A 135 12.93 -18.63 -2.29
N HIS A 136 12.41 -19.86 -2.32
CA HIS A 136 12.28 -20.72 -1.13
C HIS A 136 13.62 -20.96 -0.39
N ASP A 137 14.71 -21.10 -1.13
CA ASP A 137 16.07 -21.30 -0.63
C ASP A 137 16.78 -20.00 -0.24
N GLN A 138 16.17 -18.84 -0.54
CA GLN A 138 16.77 -17.55 -0.33
C GLN A 138 16.47 -17.01 1.06
N GLN A 139 17.53 -16.59 1.76
CA GLN A 139 17.40 -15.86 3.01
C GLN A 139 17.49 -14.35 2.79
N VAL A 140 16.64 -13.62 3.50
CA VAL A 140 16.59 -12.17 3.56
C VAL A 140 16.74 -11.70 5.01
N GLU A 141 17.09 -10.44 5.19
CA GLU A 141 17.14 -9.81 6.51
C GLU A 141 15.85 -9.06 6.78
N VAL A 142 15.33 -9.19 8.00
CA VAL A 142 14.20 -8.41 8.50
C VAL A 142 14.74 -7.08 9.01
N VAL A 143 14.10 -5.98 8.63
CA VAL A 143 14.50 -4.62 9.00
C VAL A 143 13.49 -3.98 9.93
N ALA A 144 12.20 -4.05 9.60
CA ALA A 144 11.14 -3.42 10.36
C ALA A 144 9.79 -4.12 10.14
N HIS A 145 8.82 -3.80 10.99
CA HIS A 145 7.44 -4.19 10.81
C HIS A 145 6.57 -2.96 10.56
N GLU A 146 5.43 -3.16 9.92
CA GLU A 146 4.44 -2.11 9.84
C GLU A 146 3.04 -2.70 9.68
N ARG A 147 2.06 -2.02 10.25
CA ARG A 147 0.67 -2.40 10.15
C ARG A 147 -0.05 -1.46 9.18
N ALA A 148 -0.56 -2.01 8.08
CA ALA A 148 -1.21 -1.23 7.04
C ALA A 148 -2.67 -1.66 6.83
N PRO A 149 -3.59 -0.72 6.53
CA PRO A 149 -4.99 -1.06 6.26
C PRO A 149 -5.11 -1.84 4.94
N ARG A 150 -5.97 -2.85 4.93
CA ARG A 150 -6.29 -3.64 3.74
C ARG A 150 -7.27 -2.88 2.85
N ILE A 151 -6.73 -1.93 2.11
CA ILE A 151 -7.46 -1.11 1.13
C ILE A 151 -7.03 -1.44 -0.31
N PRO A 152 -7.93 -1.29 -1.30
CA PRO A 152 -7.56 -1.45 -2.70
C PRO A 152 -6.44 -0.49 -3.11
N PHE A 153 -5.50 -0.98 -3.92
CA PHE A 153 -4.41 -0.15 -4.44
C PHE A 153 -4.91 0.75 -5.58
N THR A 154 -4.57 2.03 -5.48
CA THR A 154 -4.81 3.04 -6.50
C THR A 154 -3.48 3.39 -7.17
N ALA A 155 -3.36 3.07 -8.46
CA ALA A 155 -2.17 3.43 -9.23
C ALA A 155 -2.06 4.96 -9.36
N PRO A 156 -0.82 5.51 -9.38
CA PRO A 156 -0.60 6.92 -9.68
C PRO A 156 -1.26 7.32 -11.01
N ASP A 157 -1.66 8.59 -11.12
CA ASP A 157 -2.01 9.13 -12.43
C ASP A 157 -0.72 9.53 -13.15
N PHE A 158 -0.37 8.77 -14.20
CA PHE A 158 0.86 8.99 -14.94
C PHE A 158 0.73 10.03 -16.04
N LEU A 159 -0.50 10.43 -16.37
CA LEU A 159 -0.76 11.45 -17.39
C LEU A 159 -1.30 12.71 -16.71
N LYS A 160 -0.67 13.85 -16.96
CA LYS A 160 -1.21 15.15 -16.56
C LYS A 160 -2.45 15.41 -17.41
N THR A 161 -3.61 15.02 -16.91
CA THR A 161 -4.87 15.44 -17.51
C THR A 161 -5.09 16.87 -17.08
N GLU A 162 -4.92 17.84 -17.99
CA GLU A 162 -5.45 19.17 -17.73
C GLU A 162 -6.94 19.01 -17.45
N PRO A 163 -7.47 19.61 -16.36
CA PRO A 163 -8.89 19.50 -16.07
C PRO A 163 -9.62 20.04 -17.28
N PHE A 164 -10.27 19.14 -18.04
CA PHE A 164 -11.23 19.56 -19.03
C PHE A 164 -12.26 20.35 -18.26
N LEU A 165 -12.22 21.68 -18.41
CA LEU A 165 -13.33 22.54 -18.05
C LEU A 165 -14.49 21.95 -18.83
N VAL A 166 -15.35 21.18 -18.14
CA VAL A 166 -16.59 20.73 -18.72
C VAL A 166 -17.34 22.02 -18.95
N ALA A 167 -17.23 22.56 -20.17
CA ALA A 167 -18.03 23.67 -20.60
C ALA A 167 -19.46 23.24 -20.29
N ALA A 168 -20.07 23.90 -19.30
CA ALA A 168 -21.37 23.53 -18.80
C ALA A 168 -22.24 23.33 -20.05
N LYS A 169 -22.70 22.10 -20.28
CA LYS A 169 -23.60 21.84 -21.40
C LYS A 169 -24.78 22.77 -21.16
N LYS A 170 -24.83 23.90 -21.88
CA LYS A 170 -26.03 24.72 -21.95
C LYS A 170 -27.09 23.72 -22.35
N SER A 171 -28.00 23.40 -21.43
CA SER A 171 -29.13 22.58 -21.74
C SER A 171 -29.81 23.31 -22.89
N ARG A 172 -29.68 22.78 -24.11
CA ARG A 172 -30.55 23.18 -25.19
C ARG A 172 -31.92 22.78 -24.67
N LYS A 173 -32.69 23.76 -24.18
CA LYS A 173 -34.12 23.61 -23.99
C LYS A 173 -34.63 23.10 -25.33
N LYS A 174 -34.91 21.80 -25.43
CA LYS A 174 -35.67 21.27 -26.55
C LYS A 174 -36.95 22.10 -26.56
N ALA A 175 -37.20 22.82 -27.66
CA ALA A 175 -38.49 23.42 -27.87
C ALA A 175 -39.53 22.31 -27.68
N ALA A 176 -40.54 22.57 -26.85
CA ALA A 176 -41.62 21.64 -26.65
C ALA A 176 -42.23 21.31 -28.03
N PRO A 177 -42.48 20.02 -28.35
CA PRO A 177 -43.26 19.66 -29.52
C PRO A 177 -44.57 20.46 -29.51
N LYS A 178 -45.00 20.96 -30.68
CA LYS A 178 -46.17 21.85 -30.82
C LYS A 178 -47.50 21.17 -30.45
N ASP A 179 -47.48 19.85 -30.33
CA ASP A 179 -48.63 19.03 -29.94
C ASP A 179 -48.36 18.39 -28.58
N PRO A 180 -49.17 18.68 -27.55
CA PRO A 180 -49.02 18.02 -26.26
C PRO A 180 -49.33 16.52 -26.40
N PRO A 181 -48.54 15.63 -25.76
CA PRO A 181 -48.89 14.22 -25.72
C PRO A 181 -50.27 14.06 -25.06
N PRO A 182 -51.12 13.11 -25.53
CA PRO A 182 -52.43 12.88 -24.95
C PRO A 182 -52.28 12.56 -23.45
N PRO A 183 -53.24 13.02 -22.61
CA PRO A 183 -53.16 12.80 -21.18
C PRO A 183 -53.08 11.30 -20.88
N PRO A 184 -52.16 10.86 -20.01
CA PRO A 184 -52.09 9.47 -19.61
C PRO A 184 -53.45 9.08 -19.02
N GLY A 185 -54.02 7.97 -19.51
CA GLY A 185 -55.28 7.43 -19.01
C GLY A 185 -55.20 7.21 -17.49
N LYS A 186 -56.32 7.36 -16.79
CA LYS A 186 -56.39 7.07 -15.35
C LYS A 186 -55.84 5.66 -15.12
N ALA A 187 -54.87 5.54 -14.22
CA ALA A 187 -54.38 4.23 -13.80
C ALA A 187 -55.58 3.40 -13.30
N PRO A 188 -55.69 2.11 -13.67
CA PRO A 188 -56.73 1.25 -13.13
C PRO A 188 -56.64 1.27 -11.60
N GLY A 189 -57.78 1.50 -10.94
CA GLY A 189 -57.88 1.48 -9.49
C GLY A 189 -57.49 0.11 -8.95
N VAL A 190 -56.97 0.07 -7.74
CA VAL A 190 -56.73 -1.20 -7.03
C VAL A 190 -58.02 -2.02 -6.98
N PRO A 191 -57.95 -3.36 -7.19
CA PRO A 191 -59.12 -4.23 -7.14
C PRO A 191 -59.87 -4.10 -5.81
N ALA A 192 -61.20 -4.20 -5.83
CA ALA A 192 -62.03 -4.01 -4.63
C ALA A 192 -61.70 -4.99 -3.48
N ASN A 193 -61.13 -6.16 -3.80
CA ASN A 193 -60.73 -7.20 -2.85
C ASN A 193 -59.23 -7.18 -2.49
N TRP A 194 -58.51 -6.09 -2.76
CA TRP A 194 -57.07 -6.01 -2.47
C TRP A 194 -56.75 -6.20 -0.98
N LEU A 195 -57.68 -5.85 -0.09
CA LEU A 195 -57.53 -5.95 1.36
C LEU A 195 -57.59 -7.41 1.84
N GLU A 196 -58.49 -8.22 1.26
CA GLU A 196 -58.59 -9.67 1.52
C GLU A 196 -57.36 -10.43 0.99
N LEU A 197 -56.81 -9.98 -0.14
CA LEU A 197 -55.57 -10.51 -0.72
C LEU A 197 -54.32 -10.20 0.12
N SER A 198 -54.37 -9.16 0.96
CA SER A 198 -53.22 -8.70 1.77
C SER A 198 -52.99 -9.50 3.06
N GLY A 199 -53.84 -10.50 3.34
CA GLY A 199 -53.67 -11.44 4.45
C GLY A 199 -54.02 -10.89 5.83
N ASN A 200 -54.68 -9.73 5.91
CA ASN A 200 -55.09 -9.10 7.18
C ASN A 200 -56.57 -8.65 7.12
N PRO A 201 -57.54 -9.56 7.36
CA PRO A 201 -58.96 -9.31 7.13
C PRO A 201 -59.62 -8.35 8.15
N ASP A 202 -58.98 -8.11 9.30
CA ASP A 202 -59.59 -7.34 10.39
C ASP A 202 -59.20 -5.85 10.41
N GLY A 203 -58.47 -5.37 9.38
CA GLY A 203 -58.09 -3.96 9.27
C GLY A 203 -57.19 -3.44 10.39
N PHE A 204 -56.68 -4.32 11.26
CA PHE A 204 -55.76 -3.96 12.33
C PHE A 204 -54.35 -3.74 11.75
N ILE A 205 -54.09 -2.50 11.36
CA ILE A 205 -52.73 -1.99 11.20
C ILE A 205 -52.29 -1.67 12.63
N PRO A 206 -51.30 -2.35 13.22
CA PRO A 206 -50.74 -1.85 14.48
C PRO A 206 -50.33 -0.40 14.22
N GLU A 207 -50.93 0.54 14.96
CA GLU A 207 -50.47 1.91 14.99
C GLU A 207 -48.95 1.82 15.11
N GLN A 208 -48.25 2.32 14.08
CA GLN A 208 -46.83 2.61 14.21
C GLN A 208 -46.77 3.62 15.34
N GLY A 209 -46.58 3.10 16.55
CA GLY A 209 -46.38 3.87 17.74
C GLY A 209 -45.38 4.95 17.42
N GLU A 210 -45.64 6.12 18.00
CA GLU A 210 -44.73 7.25 18.13
C GLU A 210 -43.30 6.83 17.83
N LYS A 211 -42.66 7.53 16.89
CA LYS A 211 -41.20 7.54 16.83
C LYS A 211 -40.72 8.06 18.18
N VAL A 212 -40.58 7.15 19.14
CA VAL A 212 -39.61 7.24 20.20
C VAL A 212 -38.33 7.46 19.44
N ASP A 213 -37.76 8.67 19.57
CA ASP A 213 -36.37 8.93 19.22
C ASP A 213 -35.54 7.98 20.09
N LYS A 214 -35.45 6.72 19.67
CA LYS A 214 -34.36 5.87 20.05
C LYS A 214 -33.17 6.53 19.41
N ASP A 215 -32.33 7.14 20.24
CA ASP A 215 -30.90 7.32 19.99
C ASP A 215 -30.29 5.93 19.72
N GLU A 216 -30.66 5.30 18.60
CA GLU A 216 -29.97 4.14 18.07
C GLU A 216 -28.64 4.68 17.56
N PRO A 217 -27.51 4.24 18.16
CA PRO A 217 -26.21 4.66 17.68
C PRO A 217 -26.10 4.23 16.22
N LYS A 218 -25.91 5.21 15.32
CA LYS A 218 -25.65 4.97 13.89
C LYS A 218 -24.65 3.81 13.78
N PRO A 219 -24.93 2.75 13.02
CA PRO A 219 -24.02 1.62 12.89
C PRO A 219 -22.65 2.16 12.45
N GLN A 220 -21.65 1.99 13.31
CA GLN A 220 -20.28 2.39 12.99
C GLN A 220 -19.87 1.65 11.72
N PRO A 221 -19.22 2.33 10.75
CA PRO A 221 -18.68 1.65 9.58
C PRO A 221 -17.81 0.47 10.03
N PRO A 222 -17.89 -0.70 9.36
CA PRO A 222 -17.07 -1.84 9.74
C PRO A 222 -15.59 -1.44 9.74
N ALA A 223 -14.89 -1.77 10.82
CA ALA A 223 -13.47 -1.46 10.96
C ALA A 223 -12.68 -2.04 9.78
N VAL A 224 -11.84 -1.22 9.15
CA VAL A 224 -11.01 -1.65 8.01
C VAL A 224 -10.06 -2.75 8.50
N PRO A 225 -10.04 -3.95 7.89
CA PRO A 225 -9.11 -5.01 8.26
C PRO A 225 -7.67 -4.52 8.10
N MET A 226 -6.80 -4.83 9.07
CA MET A 226 -5.38 -4.49 9.01
C MET A 226 -4.55 -5.71 8.60
N ASP A 227 -3.44 -5.47 7.92
CA ASP A 227 -2.43 -6.47 7.58
C ASP A 227 -1.09 -6.12 8.23
N ASP A 228 -0.41 -7.16 8.73
CA ASP A 228 0.96 -7.04 9.22
C ASP A 228 1.93 -7.24 8.05
N TRP A 229 2.81 -6.27 7.87
CA TRP A 229 3.85 -6.25 6.85
C TRP A 229 5.23 -6.26 7.50
N THR A 230 6.20 -6.77 6.76
CA THR A 230 7.60 -6.77 7.18
C THR A 230 8.43 -6.18 6.05
N LEU A 231 9.25 -5.19 6.39
CA LEU A 231 10.27 -4.66 5.50
C LEU A 231 11.46 -5.62 5.55
N ILE A 232 11.83 -6.13 4.37
CA ILE A 232 12.98 -7.00 4.21
C ILE A 232 14.05 -6.33 3.37
N ARG A 233 15.30 -6.76 3.58
CA ARG A 233 16.47 -6.41 2.79
C ARG A 233 17.08 -7.68 2.20
N SER A 234 17.25 -7.71 0.88
CA SER A 234 17.93 -8.79 0.17
C SER A 234 19.45 -8.61 0.24
N LYS A 235 20.19 -9.70 -0.01
CA LYS A 235 21.66 -9.66 -0.12
C LYS A 235 22.15 -8.77 -1.27
N GLU A 236 21.32 -8.57 -2.29
CA GLU A 236 21.58 -7.72 -3.45
C GLU A 236 21.32 -6.23 -3.14
N GLY A 237 20.93 -5.89 -1.90
CA GLY A 237 20.67 -4.52 -1.47
C GLY A 237 19.27 -4.01 -1.79
N GLN A 238 18.39 -4.84 -2.34
CA GLN A 238 16.99 -4.46 -2.58
C GLN A 238 16.19 -4.51 -1.27
N ALA A 239 15.29 -3.54 -1.06
CA ALA A 239 14.41 -3.53 0.11
C ALA A 239 12.95 -3.32 -0.28
N GLY A 240 12.04 -4.05 0.35
CA GLY A 240 10.62 -3.94 0.09
C GLY A 240 9.75 -4.73 1.06
N TRP A 241 8.45 -4.71 0.81
CA TRP A 241 7.43 -5.15 1.76
C TRP A 241 6.88 -6.53 1.42
N VAL A 242 6.78 -7.38 2.44
CA VAL A 242 6.15 -8.69 2.34
C VAL A 242 5.16 -8.91 3.47
N LEU A 243 4.17 -9.77 3.26
CA LEU A 243 3.24 -10.16 4.32
C LEU A 243 3.99 -10.91 5.41
N ALA A 244 3.85 -10.41 6.62
CA ALA A 244 4.66 -10.83 7.77
C ALA A 244 4.46 -12.31 8.14
N ARG A 245 3.27 -12.85 7.87
CA ARG A 245 2.89 -14.25 8.08
C ARG A 245 3.50 -15.24 7.08
N MET A 246 4.07 -14.76 5.98
CA MET A 246 4.70 -15.61 4.95
C MET A 246 6.20 -15.79 5.17
N LEU A 247 6.76 -15.08 6.15
CA LEU A 247 8.16 -15.19 6.55
C LEU A 247 8.33 -16.22 7.66
N LEU A 248 9.36 -17.05 7.52
CA LEU A 248 9.84 -17.98 8.52
C LEU A 248 11.15 -17.46 9.07
N MET A 249 11.19 -17.08 10.34
CA MET A 249 12.43 -16.62 10.98
C MET A 249 13.42 -17.78 11.03
N ALA A 250 14.67 -17.56 10.61
CA ALA A 250 15.72 -18.57 10.54
C ALA A 250 16.32 -18.88 11.92
N ILE A 251 15.47 -19.32 12.84
CA ILE A 251 15.81 -19.69 14.22
C ILE A 251 15.75 -21.22 14.31
N PRO A 252 16.75 -21.89 14.90
CA PRO A 252 16.72 -23.34 15.08
C PRO A 252 15.48 -23.82 15.87
N ASP A 253 14.88 -24.91 15.42
CA ASP A 253 13.68 -25.50 16.05
C ASP A 253 13.87 -25.83 17.54
N GLU A 254 15.10 -26.21 17.93
CA GLU A 254 15.46 -26.51 19.33
C GLU A 254 15.20 -25.32 20.27
N VAL A 255 15.21 -24.08 19.74
CA VAL A 255 14.89 -22.87 20.49
C VAL A 255 13.52 -22.33 20.11
N ALA A 256 13.16 -22.36 18.82
CA ALA A 256 11.90 -21.78 18.34
C ALA A 256 10.64 -22.35 19.04
N GLN A 257 10.71 -23.60 19.51
CA GLN A 257 9.64 -24.23 20.31
C GLN A 257 9.23 -23.42 21.56
N TYR A 258 10.11 -22.60 22.15
CA TYR A 258 9.83 -21.77 23.33
C TYR A 258 9.06 -20.48 23.02
N ALA A 259 8.67 -20.26 21.76
CA ALA A 259 7.91 -19.08 21.37
C ALA A 259 6.46 -19.08 21.90
N GLU A 260 5.94 -20.20 22.45
CA GLU A 260 4.62 -20.26 23.11
C GLU A 260 3.47 -19.70 22.25
N ARG A 261 3.48 -19.94 20.92
CA ARG A 261 2.54 -19.39 19.92
C ARG A 261 2.69 -17.89 19.63
N ALA A 262 3.58 -17.18 20.31
CA ALA A 262 3.92 -15.80 19.98
C ALA A 262 4.73 -15.76 18.68
N ARG A 263 4.51 -14.70 17.89
CA ARG A 263 5.28 -14.47 16.67
C ARG A 263 6.62 -13.85 17.03
N ILE A 264 7.72 -14.45 16.61
CA ILE A 264 9.05 -13.84 16.78
C ILE A 264 9.19 -12.72 15.74
N THR A 265 9.42 -11.49 16.21
CA THR A 265 9.54 -10.29 15.38
C THR A 265 10.98 -9.87 15.18
N ALA A 266 11.82 -10.08 16.19
CA ALA A 266 13.27 -9.93 16.06
C ALA A 266 14.03 -11.03 16.80
N TYR A 267 15.22 -11.41 16.32
CA TYR A 267 16.12 -12.29 17.06
C TYR A 267 17.60 -12.04 16.75
N PHE A 268 18.44 -12.39 17.71
CA PHE A 268 19.87 -12.13 17.68
C PHE A 268 20.65 -13.25 18.36
N ASN A 269 21.82 -13.57 17.80
CA ASN A 269 22.83 -14.32 18.53
C ASN A 269 23.68 -13.33 19.34
N ILE A 270 23.60 -13.39 20.66
CA ILE A 270 24.29 -12.46 21.57
C ILE A 270 25.57 -13.03 22.16
N GLY A 271 25.91 -14.30 21.89
CA GLY A 271 27.08 -14.97 22.43
C GLY A 271 27.00 -16.49 22.30
N LYS A 272 27.86 -17.22 23.01
CA LYS A 272 27.90 -18.67 22.94
C LYS A 272 28.30 -19.31 24.27
N VAL A 273 27.90 -20.55 24.46
CA VAL A 273 28.28 -21.42 25.59
C VAL A 273 28.93 -22.66 25.00
N ASN A 274 30.09 -23.07 25.52
CA ASN A 274 30.74 -24.30 25.09
C ASN A 274 30.18 -25.50 25.87
N ASP A 275 29.75 -26.52 25.15
CA ASP A 275 29.31 -27.82 25.68
C ASP A 275 30.17 -28.92 25.05
N HIS A 276 31.12 -29.46 25.82
CA HIS A 276 32.04 -30.52 25.37
C HIS A 276 32.74 -30.23 24.02
N GLY A 277 33.19 -29.00 23.79
CA GLY A 277 33.84 -28.60 22.55
C GLY A 277 32.89 -28.13 21.44
N VAL A 278 31.57 -28.24 21.64
CA VAL A 278 30.54 -27.71 20.72
C VAL A 278 30.06 -26.36 21.21
N ASP A 279 30.18 -25.33 20.38
CA ASP A 279 29.68 -23.99 20.69
C ASP A 279 28.18 -23.91 20.42
N LYS A 280 27.40 -23.69 21.49
CA LYS A 280 25.96 -23.47 21.44
C LYS A 280 25.64 -21.97 21.51
N PRO A 281 24.90 -21.40 20.53
CA PRO A 281 24.58 -19.98 20.51
C PRO A 281 23.63 -19.59 21.65
N VAL A 282 23.80 -18.37 22.17
CA VAL A 282 22.87 -17.73 23.10
C VAL A 282 21.97 -16.80 22.30
N TRP A 283 20.67 -17.01 22.42
CA TRP A 283 19.68 -16.29 21.62
C TRP A 283 18.97 -15.24 22.44
N MET A 284 18.83 -14.04 21.89
CA MET A 284 17.88 -13.03 22.36
C MET A 284 16.81 -12.87 21.31
N TRP A 285 15.54 -12.79 21.71
CA TRP A 285 14.47 -12.46 20.78
C TRP A 285 13.46 -11.50 21.36
N ALA A 286 12.73 -10.85 20.44
CA ALA A 286 11.51 -10.12 20.69
C ALA A 286 10.35 -10.90 20.08
N SER A 287 9.26 -11.01 20.82
CA SER A 287 8.05 -11.70 20.37
C SER A 287 6.81 -10.84 20.56
N LEU A 288 5.81 -11.12 19.74
CA LEU A 288 4.50 -10.51 19.80
C LEU A 288 3.43 -11.59 19.92
N ALA A 289 2.73 -11.63 21.06
CA ALA A 289 1.66 -12.60 21.30
C ALA A 289 0.31 -12.14 20.73
N GLN A 290 0.04 -10.83 20.78
CA GLN A 290 -1.22 -10.24 20.33
C GLN A 290 -1.19 -9.88 18.84
N ARG A 291 -2.28 -10.11 18.12
CA ARG A 291 -2.42 -9.69 16.71
C ARG A 291 -3.16 -8.37 16.61
N GLY A 292 -2.82 -7.58 15.58
CA GLY A 292 -3.54 -6.34 15.29
C GLY A 292 -3.27 -5.20 16.29
N VAL A 293 -2.22 -5.28 17.07
CA VAL A 293 -1.78 -4.22 17.99
C VAL A 293 -0.94 -3.15 17.27
N PRO A 294 -0.81 -1.93 17.83
CA PRO A 294 -0.05 -0.84 17.19
C PRO A 294 1.46 -0.84 17.48
N PHE A 295 1.95 -1.80 18.27
CA PHE A 295 3.37 -1.98 18.61
C PHE A 295 3.91 -3.30 18.03
N GLU A 296 5.22 -3.49 18.03
CA GLU A 296 5.89 -4.54 17.26
C GLU A 296 6.36 -5.74 18.10
N PHE A 297 6.48 -5.59 19.42
CA PHE A 297 6.69 -6.71 20.34
C PHE A 297 6.17 -6.40 21.74
N ASP A 298 5.81 -7.46 22.48
CA ASP A 298 5.31 -7.38 23.86
C ASP A 298 6.17 -8.15 24.88
N SER A 299 7.19 -8.86 24.41
CA SER A 299 8.11 -9.59 25.27
C SER A 299 9.52 -9.63 24.70
N LEU A 300 10.50 -9.53 25.60
CA LEU A 300 11.91 -9.79 25.35
C LEU A 300 12.34 -11.02 26.15
N ARG A 301 13.10 -11.92 25.51
CA ARG A 301 13.61 -13.14 26.17
C ARG A 301 15.05 -13.42 25.76
N ILE A 302 15.83 -13.99 26.68
CA ILE A 302 17.15 -14.54 26.41
C ILE A 302 17.15 -16.03 26.76
N PHE A 303 17.68 -16.84 25.86
CA PHE A 303 17.82 -18.29 25.98
C PHE A 303 19.28 -18.68 25.99
N ILE A 304 19.65 -19.43 27.02
CA ILE A 304 21.01 -19.96 27.21
C ILE A 304 20.98 -21.48 27.15
N TRP A 305 22.02 -22.08 26.60
CA TRP A 305 22.22 -23.53 26.64
C TRP A 305 22.66 -23.97 28.03
N ASN A 306 21.92 -24.91 28.64
CA ASN A 306 22.30 -25.54 29.88
C ASN A 306 23.16 -26.79 29.62
N VAL A 307 24.47 -26.68 29.86
CA VAL A 307 25.47 -27.75 29.66
C VAL A 307 25.16 -29.02 30.47
N ARG A 308 24.50 -28.91 31.63
CA ARG A 308 24.17 -30.08 32.48
C ARG A 308 22.91 -30.81 32.03
N ARG A 309 21.99 -30.09 31.40
CA ARG A 309 20.65 -30.61 31.01
C ARG A 309 20.50 -30.78 29.50
N HIS A 310 21.51 -30.39 28.74
CA HIS A 310 21.56 -30.41 27.28
C HIS A 310 20.30 -29.86 26.61
N ARG A 311 19.82 -28.70 27.10
CA ARG A 311 18.67 -27.98 26.53
C ARG A 311 18.78 -26.49 26.76
N TYR A 312 18.02 -25.73 25.98
CA TYR A 312 17.85 -24.29 26.20
C TYR A 312 16.97 -23.99 27.42
N GLU A 313 17.34 -22.97 28.18
CA GLU A 313 16.58 -22.44 29.31
C GLU A 313 16.51 -20.91 29.21
N THR A 314 15.41 -20.34 29.70
CA THR A 314 15.23 -18.88 29.73
C THR A 314 16.08 -18.26 30.84
N SER A 315 17.06 -17.44 30.48
CA SER A 315 17.90 -16.71 31.45
C SER A 315 17.32 -15.36 31.84
N PHE A 316 16.57 -14.73 30.92
CA PHE A 316 15.90 -13.44 31.12
C PHE A 316 14.56 -13.43 30.39
N ILE A 317 13.55 -12.81 31.01
CA ILE A 317 12.25 -12.56 30.41
C ILE A 317 11.64 -11.27 30.94
N GLU A 318 11.17 -10.44 30.02
CA GLU A 318 10.31 -9.30 30.30
C GLU A 318 9.07 -9.40 29.40
N ARG A 319 7.88 -9.12 29.96
CA ARG A 319 6.58 -9.27 29.30
C ARG A 319 5.73 -8.03 29.58
N GLY A 320 4.72 -7.82 28.74
CA GLY A 320 3.71 -6.78 28.96
C GLY A 320 4.22 -5.37 28.64
N MET A 321 5.22 -5.28 27.77
CA MET A 321 5.72 -4.02 27.24
C MET A 321 5.05 -3.70 25.90
N LYS A 322 5.15 -2.44 25.47
CA LYS A 322 4.79 -2.01 24.12
C LYS A 322 6.07 -1.58 23.41
N GLY A 323 6.72 -2.50 22.72
CA GLY A 323 8.04 -2.30 22.14
C GLY A 323 8.01 -1.98 20.65
N TYR A 324 9.01 -1.21 20.20
CA TYR A 324 9.20 -0.78 18.82
C TYR A 324 10.65 -1.08 18.37
N LEU A 325 10.79 -1.54 17.14
CA LEU A 325 12.04 -1.78 16.43
C LEU A 325 12.63 -0.44 15.94
N PRO A 326 13.95 -0.34 15.74
CA PRO A 326 14.93 -1.41 15.86
C PRO A 326 15.35 -1.71 17.30
N ILE A 327 15.66 -2.98 17.56
CA ILE A 327 16.52 -3.36 18.69
C ILE A 327 17.96 -3.19 18.24
N VAL A 328 18.74 -2.43 19.01
CA VAL A 328 20.14 -2.12 18.70
C VAL A 328 21.04 -2.83 19.70
N LEU A 329 21.86 -3.75 19.22
CA LEU A 329 22.90 -4.41 20.02
C LEU A 329 24.18 -3.59 20.05
N ASN A 330 24.86 -3.59 21.20
CA ASN A 330 26.18 -3.00 21.37
C ASN A 330 27.18 -4.10 21.75
N GLY A 331 28.31 -4.15 21.03
CA GLY A 331 29.39 -5.13 21.25
C GLY A 331 29.25 -6.43 20.44
N SER A 332 30.35 -7.17 20.33
CA SER A 332 30.39 -8.52 19.75
C SER A 332 31.37 -9.39 20.54
N PRO A 333 30.89 -10.29 21.43
CA PRO A 333 29.49 -10.58 21.78
C PRO A 333 28.77 -9.39 22.43
N ALA A 334 27.44 -9.38 22.39
CA ALA A 334 26.66 -8.22 22.83
C ALA A 334 26.76 -8.03 24.36
N THR A 335 27.17 -6.83 24.78
CA THR A 335 27.29 -6.43 26.19
C THR A 335 26.14 -5.56 26.66
N SER A 336 25.47 -4.87 25.75
CA SER A 336 24.23 -4.16 26.02
C SER A 336 23.33 -4.13 24.79
N PHE A 337 22.07 -3.76 24.99
CA PHE A 337 21.16 -3.46 23.89
C PHE A 337 20.19 -2.35 24.28
N ARG A 338 19.66 -1.67 23.26
CA ARG A 338 18.68 -0.60 23.41
C ARG A 338 17.39 -0.95 22.68
N VAL A 339 16.27 -0.59 23.28
CA VAL A 339 14.93 -0.73 22.70
C VAL A 339 14.10 0.49 23.01
N ILE A 340 13.17 0.81 22.10
CA ILE A 340 12.18 1.86 22.31
C ILE A 340 10.90 1.21 22.84
N VAL A 341 10.34 1.78 23.91
CA VAL A 341 9.09 1.32 24.50
C VAL A 341 8.16 2.48 24.79
N GLU A 342 6.85 2.23 24.72
CA GLU A 342 5.83 3.14 25.23
C GLU A 342 5.56 2.79 26.71
N GLU A 343 5.76 3.77 27.58
CA GLU A 343 5.46 3.68 29.01
C GLU A 343 3.97 3.94 29.30
N LYS A 344 3.54 3.71 30.54
CA LYS A 344 2.12 3.86 30.94
C LYS A 344 1.58 5.27 30.80
N ASP A 345 2.44 6.28 30.81
CA ASP A 345 2.10 7.69 30.60
C ASP A 345 1.97 8.07 29.11
N GLY A 346 2.16 7.10 28.20
CA GLY A 346 2.11 7.30 26.76
C GLY A 346 3.38 7.91 26.16
N LYS A 347 4.43 8.12 26.96
CA LYS A 347 5.72 8.60 26.46
C LYS A 347 6.54 7.45 25.90
N TYR A 348 7.34 7.76 24.89
CA TYR A 348 8.32 6.82 24.36
C TYR A 348 9.66 7.00 25.08
N VAL A 349 10.23 5.88 25.48
CA VAL A 349 11.49 5.84 26.23
C VAL A 349 12.41 4.84 25.55
N GLU A 350 13.64 5.26 25.28
CA GLU A 350 14.73 4.35 24.94
C GLU A 350 15.26 3.75 26.25
N ARG A 351 15.05 2.45 26.43
CA ARG A 351 15.58 1.69 27.56
C ARG A 351 16.88 1.01 27.13
N GLU A 352 17.93 1.26 27.90
CA GLU A 352 19.21 0.55 27.75
C GLU A 352 19.29 -0.61 28.75
N TYR A 353 19.69 -1.77 28.25
CA TYR A 353 19.87 -3.00 29.01
C TYR A 353 21.33 -3.42 28.96
N SER A 354 21.96 -3.59 30.13
CA SER A 354 23.23 -4.31 30.22
C SER A 354 23.00 -5.81 30.22
N ILE A 355 23.86 -6.57 29.53
CA ILE A 355 23.89 -8.02 29.54
C ILE A 355 25.07 -8.46 30.40
N ASN A 356 24.80 -9.10 31.54
CA ASN A 356 25.82 -9.74 32.35
C ASN A 356 25.44 -11.20 32.60
N ASN A 357 26.36 -12.12 32.30
CA ASN A 357 26.13 -13.56 32.36
C ASN A 357 24.83 -13.98 31.63
N PHE A 358 24.62 -13.40 30.44
CA PHE A 358 23.42 -13.57 29.61
C PHE A 358 22.09 -13.27 30.32
N ARG A 359 22.10 -12.42 31.35
CA ARG A 359 20.91 -11.80 31.94
C ARG A 359 20.89 -10.32 31.65
N ALA A 360 19.76 -9.82 31.17
CA ALA A 360 19.56 -8.41 30.92
C ALA A 360 19.09 -7.68 32.18
N ARG A 361 19.56 -6.45 32.38
CA ARG A 361 19.03 -5.50 33.38
C ARG A 361 19.02 -4.11 32.80
N VAL A 362 17.92 -3.39 33.01
CA VAL A 362 17.80 -1.97 32.64
C VAL A 362 18.84 -1.16 33.41
N THR A 363 19.66 -0.40 32.70
CA THR A 363 20.70 0.48 33.28
C THR A 363 20.39 1.96 33.08
N ALA A 364 19.71 2.32 32.00
CA ALA A 364 19.34 3.71 31.71
C ALA A 364 17.99 3.79 30.99
N ARG A 365 17.37 4.98 31.09
CA ARG A 365 16.14 5.35 30.40
C ARG A 365 16.29 6.78 29.89
N HIS A 366 16.11 6.96 28.59
CA HIS A 366 16.17 8.27 27.96
C HIS A 366 14.84 8.52 27.25
N GLU A 367 14.34 9.76 27.29
CA GLU A 367 13.22 10.14 26.46
C GLU A 367 13.58 9.93 24.99
N ALA A 368 12.65 9.35 24.23
CA ALA A 368 12.86 8.98 22.85
C ALA A 368 11.65 9.38 22.01
N GLU A 369 11.87 9.48 20.70
CA GLU A 369 10.81 9.58 19.72
C GLU A 369 10.73 8.26 18.94
N LEU A 370 9.56 7.94 18.41
CA LEU A 370 9.44 6.81 17.50
C LEU A 370 10.29 7.06 16.25
N PRO A 371 10.93 6.01 15.70
CA PRO A 371 11.63 6.14 14.44
C PRO A 371 10.64 6.60 13.36
N ALA A 372 11.13 7.39 12.41
CA ALA A 372 10.32 7.85 11.29
C ALA A 372 9.60 6.67 10.63
N PRO A 373 8.34 6.81 10.19
CA PRO A 373 7.64 5.73 9.51
C PRO A 373 8.42 5.29 8.27
N TRP A 374 8.40 4.00 7.97
CA TRP A 374 9.09 3.45 6.79
C TRP A 374 8.35 3.79 5.50
N ASN A 375 7.03 3.99 5.60
CA ASN A 375 6.19 4.37 4.49
C ASN A 375 5.89 5.87 4.53
N THR A 376 6.80 6.68 3.98
CA THR A 376 6.45 8.04 3.56
C THR A 376 5.70 7.94 2.24
N VAL A 377 4.43 7.55 2.30
CA VAL A 377 3.56 7.73 1.14
C VAL A 377 3.42 9.23 0.94
N THR A 378 4.17 9.77 -0.02
CA THR A 378 3.85 11.07 -0.60
C THR A 378 2.37 11.01 -0.96
N LYS A 379 1.57 11.90 -0.36
CA LYS A 379 0.09 11.93 -0.25
C LYS A 379 -0.76 11.67 -1.52
N SER A 380 -0.17 11.25 -2.63
CA SER A 380 -0.82 11.02 -3.91
C SER A 380 -1.51 9.66 -4.07
N ALA A 381 -1.31 8.67 -3.18
CA ALA A 381 -1.77 7.29 -3.45
C ALA A 381 -2.68 6.64 -2.39
N ILE A 382 -2.91 7.25 -1.22
CA ILE A 382 -3.87 6.74 -0.24
C ILE A 382 -5.06 7.71 -0.19
N SER A 383 -6.00 7.54 -1.13
CA SER A 383 -7.35 8.07 -0.95
C SER A 383 -8.06 7.21 0.09
N SER A 384 -8.02 7.64 1.36
CA SER A 384 -8.91 7.14 2.41
C SER A 384 -10.07 8.11 2.64
N THR A 385 -10.61 8.69 1.57
CA THR A 385 -11.82 9.50 1.66
C THR A 385 -12.98 8.66 1.14
N PRO A 386 -13.84 8.10 2.01
CA PRO A 386 -15.19 7.73 1.59
C PRO A 386 -15.81 8.95 0.91
N PRO A 387 -16.59 8.82 -0.18
CA PRO A 387 -17.24 9.97 -0.79
C PRO A 387 -18.03 10.68 0.32
N LYS A 388 -17.53 11.84 0.74
CA LYS A 388 -18.18 12.69 1.73
C LYS A 388 -19.47 13.11 1.04
N GLN A 389 -20.57 12.46 1.40
CA GLN A 389 -21.89 12.97 1.06
C GLN A 389 -21.91 14.43 1.55
N PRO A 390 -22.28 15.39 0.71
CA PRO A 390 -22.38 16.77 1.15
C PRO A 390 -23.52 16.87 2.16
N ASP A 391 -23.19 16.76 3.45
CA ASP A 391 -24.02 17.23 4.54
C ASP A 391 -24.03 18.76 4.48
N LYS A 392 -25.04 19.29 3.80
CA LYS A 392 -25.90 20.41 4.22
C LYS A 392 -26.75 20.85 3.03
N SER A 393 -28.01 20.42 3.10
CA SER A 393 -29.22 21.09 2.61
C SER A 393 -28.99 22.36 1.77
N TRP A 394 -28.98 22.19 0.45
CA TRP A 394 -29.14 23.28 -0.54
C TRP A 394 -30.39 24.13 -0.29
N ARG A 395 -31.36 23.62 0.48
CA ARG A 395 -32.61 24.28 0.83
C ARG A 395 -32.40 25.43 1.82
N ASP A 396 -31.38 25.35 2.69
CA ASP A 396 -31.11 26.41 3.67
C ASP A 396 -30.32 27.57 3.04
N THR A 397 -29.43 27.26 2.08
CA THR A 397 -28.71 28.28 1.30
C THR A 397 -29.65 29.02 0.34
N ALA A 398 -30.65 28.34 -0.23
CA ALA A 398 -31.64 28.95 -1.11
C ALA A 398 -32.64 29.84 -0.35
N LYS A 399 -33.03 29.48 0.87
CA LYS A 399 -33.89 30.31 1.72
C LYS A 399 -33.20 31.59 2.18
N GLY A 400 -31.92 31.51 2.55
CA GLY A 400 -31.13 32.69 2.92
C GLY A 400 -30.99 33.69 1.76
N LEU A 401 -30.74 33.20 0.54
CA LEU A 401 -30.60 34.07 -0.63
C LEU A 401 -31.93 34.75 -1.04
N TYR A 402 -33.05 34.05 -0.87
CA TYR A 402 -34.38 34.58 -1.20
C TYR A 402 -34.85 35.67 -0.22
N GLU A 403 -34.61 35.49 1.08
CA GLU A 403 -34.89 36.49 2.11
C GLU A 403 -34.05 37.77 1.93
N ASP A 404 -32.78 37.61 1.53
CA ASP A 404 -31.85 38.74 1.35
C ASP A 404 -32.19 39.58 0.10
N VAL A 405 -32.64 38.93 -0.97
CA VAL A 405 -33.16 39.60 -2.17
C VAL A 405 -34.50 40.30 -1.88
N LYS A 406 -35.37 39.69 -1.06
CA LYS A 406 -36.66 40.29 -0.68
C LYS A 406 -36.48 41.52 0.22
N LYS A 407 -35.47 41.55 1.08
CA LYS A 407 -35.11 42.74 1.88
C LYS A 407 -34.54 43.88 1.02
N ARG A 408 -33.78 43.55 -0.03
CA ARG A 408 -33.22 44.55 -0.96
C ARG A 408 -34.24 45.20 -1.90
N ILE A 409 -35.36 44.53 -2.16
CA ILE A 409 -36.44 45.05 -3.03
C ILE A 409 -37.45 45.91 -2.26
N LYS A 410 -37.38 45.92 -0.92
CA LYS A 410 -38.29 46.68 -0.05
C LYS A 410 -37.65 47.92 0.63
N ARG A 411 -36.48 48.36 0.16
CA ARG A 411 -35.87 49.64 0.53
C ARG A 411 -35.83 50.59 -0.64
#